data_AF-A0A2W2K5Z8-F1
#
_entry.id   AF-A0A2W2K5Z8-F1
#
_cell.length_a   1.000
_cell.length_b   1.000
_cell.length_c   1.000
_cell.angle_alpha   90.00
_cell.angle_beta   90.00
_cell.angle_gamma   90.00
#
_symmetry.space_group_name_H-M   'P 1'
#
loop_
_entity.id
_entity.type
_entity.pdbx_description
1 polymer ?
#
loop_
_entity_poly.entity_id
_entity_poly.type
_entity_poly.pdbx_seq_one_letter_code
_entity_poly.pdbx_strand_id
1 'polypeptide(L)' 'LAVRAALAVMAEARAADGHRYLHAFPKVEHTASNAVCRRAGFTLLGPVDFEYPKGHRITSNDWRVDLEG' A
#
# COMPACT_ATOMS: atom_id res chain seq x y z
N LEU A 1 12.65 -7.45 7.77
CA LEU A 1 11.77 -6.86 8.80
C LEU A 1 10.52 -6.21 8.18
N ALA A 2 10.67 -5.23 7.27
CA ALA A 2 9.54 -4.47 6.69
C ALA A 2 8.40 -5.33 6.08
N VAL A 3 8.73 -6.37 5.31
CA VAL A 3 7.69 -7.27 4.75
C VAL A 3 6.88 -7.95 5.85
N ARG A 4 7.51 -8.39 6.94
CA ARG A 4 6.78 -9.01 8.07
C ARG A 4 5.84 -8.02 8.75
N ALA A 5 6.26 -6.76 8.86
CA ALA A 5 5.39 -5.71 9.41
C ALA A 5 4.18 -5.46 8.50
N ALA A 6 4.36 -5.41 7.17
CA ALA A 6 3.25 -5.29 6.23
C ALA A 6 2.29 -6.49 6.31
N LEU A 7 2.82 -7.71 6.43
CA LEU A 7 2.01 -8.91 6.64
C LEU A 7 1.20 -8.85 7.94
N ALA A 8 1.80 -8.38 9.04
CA ALA A 8 1.11 -8.22 10.32
C ALA A 8 -0.04 -7.21 10.21
N VAL A 9 0.19 -6.04 9.59
CA VAL A 9 -0.87 -5.03 9.38
C VAL A 9 -2.02 -5.60 8.55
N MET A 10 -1.75 -6.38 7.50
CA MET A 10 -2.81 -7.02 6.73
C MET A 10 -3.62 -8.02 7.57
N ALA A 11 -2.95 -8.81 8.42
CA ALA A 11 -3.65 -9.75 9.30
C ALA A 11 -4.61 -9.03 10.27
N GLU A 12 -4.15 -7.94 10.89
CA GLU A 12 -4.99 -7.11 11.75
C GLU A 12 -6.16 -6.46 10.97
N ALA A 13 -5.89 -5.95 9.77
CA ALA A 13 -6.92 -5.35 8.92
C ALA A 13 -7.99 -6.36 8.49
N ARG A 14 -7.62 -7.62 8.23
CA ARG A 14 -8.56 -8.72 7.97
C ARG A 14 -9.40 -9.03 9.22
N ALA A 15 -8.77 -9.11 10.38
CA ALA A 15 -9.46 -9.42 11.63
C ALA A 15 -10.46 -8.34 12.06
N ALA A 16 -10.23 -7.08 11.65
CA ALA A 16 -11.15 -5.98 11.94
C ALA A 16 -12.45 -6.01 11.11
N ASP A 17 -12.54 -6.83 10.05
CA ASP A 17 -13.75 -7.05 9.22
C ASP A 17 -14.52 -5.78 8.81
N GLY A 18 -13.79 -4.73 8.44
CA GLY A 18 -14.37 -3.40 8.14
C GLY A 18 -14.11 -2.90 6.72
N HIS A 19 -13.15 -3.50 6.01
CA HIS A 19 -12.72 -3.03 4.70
C HIS A 19 -12.38 -4.21 3.80
N ARG A 20 -12.87 -4.17 2.56
CA ARG A 20 -12.52 -5.14 1.52
C ARG A 20 -11.09 -4.99 1.02
N TYR A 21 -10.58 -3.75 0.96
CA TYR A 21 -9.28 -3.46 0.37
C TYR A 21 -8.39 -2.67 1.31
N LEU A 22 -7.10 -3.02 1.34
CA LEU A 22 -6.06 -2.19 1.93
C LEU A 22 -5.19 -1.61 0.81
N HIS A 23 -4.94 -0.31 0.91
CA HIS A 23 -4.12 0.45 -0.04
C HIS A 23 -2.83 0.97 0.59
N ALA A 24 -1.77 1.07 -0.22
CA ALA A 24 -0.50 1.69 0.15
C ALA A 24 0.00 2.59 -0.99
N PHE A 25 0.46 3.80 -0.65
CA PHE A 25 0.81 4.85 -1.61
C PHE A 25 2.27 5.35 -1.50
N PRO A 26 3.30 4.49 -1.59
CA PRO A 26 4.68 4.97 -1.68
C PRO A 26 4.91 5.78 -2.96
N LYS A 27 5.71 6.86 -2.90
CA LYS A 27 6.09 7.59 -4.13
C LYS A 27 6.73 6.63 -5.14
N VAL A 28 6.57 6.94 -6.42
CA VAL A 28 7.11 6.12 -7.53
C VAL A 28 8.61 5.87 -7.41
N GLU A 29 9.37 6.84 -6.89
CA GLU A 29 10.82 6.79 -6.72
C GLU A 29 11.28 5.99 -5.48
N HIS A 30 10.40 5.66 -4.53
CA HIS A 30 10.77 4.93 -3.31
C HIS A 30 10.87 3.42 -3.58
N THR A 31 11.95 3.00 -4.24
CA THR A 31 12.20 1.61 -4.68
C THR A 31 12.07 0.59 -3.54
N ALA A 32 12.60 0.89 -2.35
CA ALA A 32 12.54 0.00 -1.19
C ALA A 32 11.11 -0.26 -0.72
N SER A 33 10.28 0.78 -0.60
CA SER A 33 8.88 0.64 -0.17
C SER A 33 8.02 -0.06 -1.23
N ASN A 34 8.22 0.26 -2.51
CA ASN A 34 7.57 -0.45 -3.61
C ASN A 34 7.94 -1.95 -3.62
N ALA A 35 9.20 -2.29 -3.34
CA ALA A 35 9.63 -3.68 -3.21
C ALA A 35 8.96 -4.39 -2.02
N VAL A 36 8.69 -3.69 -0.92
CA VAL A 36 7.95 -4.25 0.22
C VAL A 36 6.50 -4.55 -0.18
N CYS A 37 5.78 -3.62 -0.82
CA CYS A 37 4.41 -3.84 -1.28
C CYS A 37 4.32 -5.05 -2.21
N ARG A 38 5.20 -5.13 -3.21
CA ARG A 38 5.27 -6.27 -4.13
C ARG A 38 5.51 -7.60 -3.38
N ARG A 39 6.46 -7.61 -2.44
CA ARG A 39 6.79 -8.83 -1.67
C ARG A 39 5.73 -9.23 -0.65
N ALA A 40 4.92 -8.28 -0.19
CA ALA A 40 3.83 -8.53 0.73
C ALA A 40 2.55 -9.01 0.02
N GLY A 41 2.53 -9.08 -1.31
CA GLY A 41 1.38 -9.61 -2.07
C GLY A 41 0.38 -8.55 -2.51
N PHE A 42 0.74 -7.27 -2.46
CA PHE A 42 -0.08 -6.23 -3.06
C PHE A 42 0.01 -6.29 -4.59
N THR A 43 -1.10 -5.96 -5.24
CA THR A 43 -1.19 -5.73 -6.68
C THR A 43 -0.96 -4.25 -6.97
N LEU A 44 -0.09 -3.94 -7.92
CA LEU A 44 0.12 -2.57 -8.40
C LEU A 44 -1.03 -2.20 -9.36
N LEU A 45 -1.82 -1.19 -8.99
CA LEU A 45 -2.88 -0.65 -9.85
C LEU A 45 -2.35 0.42 -10.81
N GLY A 46 -1.24 1.08 -10.45
CA GLY A 46 -0.56 2.07 -11.26
C GLY A 46 -0.23 3.35 -10.48
N PRO A 47 0.40 4.33 -11.13
CA PRO A 47 0.67 5.62 -10.53
C PRO A 47 -0.62 6.45 -10.38
N VAL A 48 -0.71 7.18 -9.27
CA VAL A 48 -1.78 8.12 -8.94
C VAL A 48 -1.17 9.44 -8.45
N ASP A 49 -1.81 10.54 -8.81
CA ASP A 49 -1.45 11.87 -8.33
C ASP A 49 -2.39 12.29 -7.22
N PHE A 50 -1.84 12.67 -6.07
CA PHE A 50 -2.62 13.30 -5.01
C PHE A 50 -1.83 14.41 -4.31
N GLU A 51 -2.57 15.33 -3.72
CA GLU A 51 -1.99 16.44 -2.97
C GLU A 51 -1.79 16.01 -1.51
N TYR A 52 -0.52 15.90 -1.10
CA TYR A 52 -0.17 15.62 0.29
C TYR A 52 1.29 16.02 0.62
N PRO A 53 1.51 16.90 1.63
CA PRO A 53 0.52 17.73 2.31
C PRO A 53 -0.03 18.81 1.36
N LYS A 54 -1.00 19.62 1.82
CA LYS A 54 -1.56 20.72 1.02
C LYS A 54 -0.45 21.59 0.38
N GLY A 55 -0.62 21.96 -0.88
CA GLY A 55 0.34 22.64 -1.73
C GLY A 55 1.37 21.74 -2.41
N HIS A 56 1.40 20.44 -2.10
CA HIS A 56 2.42 19.52 -2.61
C HIS A 56 1.78 18.37 -3.38
N ARG A 57 1.87 18.42 -4.71
CA ARG A 57 1.50 17.28 -5.54
C ARG A 57 2.57 16.21 -5.45
N ILE A 58 2.15 14.97 -5.23
CA ILE A 58 3.01 13.81 -5.27
C ILE A 58 2.44 12.77 -6.21
N THR A 59 3.32 12.09 -6.94
CA THR A 59 2.99 10.91 -7.73
C THR A 59 3.42 9.67 -6.95
N SER A 60 2.45 8.83 -6.63
CA SER A 60 2.66 7.59 -5.88
C SER A 60 2.12 6.40 -6.62
N ASN A 61 2.68 5.22 -6.37
CA ASN A 61 2.08 3.99 -6.84
C ASN A 61 0.92 3.61 -5.91
N ASP A 62 -0.25 3.28 -6.47
CA ASP A 62 -1.35 2.65 -5.76
C ASP A 62 -1.16 1.14 -5.73
N TRP A 63 -0.84 0.62 -4.54
CA TRP A 63 -0.77 -0.80 -4.25
C TRP A 63 -2.00 -1.24 -3.49
N ARG A 64 -2.71 -2.27 -3.97
CA ARG A 64 -3.92 -2.80 -3.34
C ARG A 64 -3.81 -4.28 -3.00
N VAL A 65 -4.34 -4.69 -1.85
CA VAL A 65 -4.57 -6.09 -1.50
C VAL A 65 -6.04 -6.29 -1.12
N ASP A 66 -6.62 -7.43 -1.50
CA ASP A 66 -7.95 -7.86 -1.07
C ASP A 66 -7.85 -8.54 0.31
N LEU A 67 -8.68 -8.09 1.24
CA LEU A 67 -8.72 -8.56 2.62
C LEU A 67 -9.76 -9.68 2.81
N GLU A 68 -10.68 -9.87 1.88
CA GLU A 68 -11.72 -10.92 1.94
C GLU A 68 -11.27 -12.26 1.31
N GLY A 69 -10.14 -12.26 0.59
CA GLY A 69 -9.56 -13.43 -0.09
C GLY A 69 -8.58 -14.25 0.74
#